data_AF-A0A437UF58-F1
#
_entry.id   AF-A0A437UF58-F1
#
_cell.length_a   1.000
_cell.length_b   1.000
_cell.length_c   1.000
_cell.angle_alpha   90.00
_cell.angle_beta   90.00
_cell.angle_gamma   90.00
#
_symmetry.space_group_name_H-M   'P 1'
#
loop_
_entity.id
_entity.type
_entity.pdbx_description
1 polymer ?
#
loop_
_entity_poly.entity_id
_entity_poly.type
_entity_poly.pdbx_seq_one_letter_code
_entity_poly.pdbx_strand_id
1 'polypeptide(L)'
;MKNFDIVCSNTKNIYLRELLNSDSETIEDVKKIIVLFEKENMELENWGLFEIPISGNYCFYNWKTEDDVAFANYFFDKNYFSPLYIDKHSNEQVASSIKEAIKLERVRK
;
A
#
# COMPACT_ATOMS: atom_id res chain seq x y z
N MET A 1 -2.40 -5.42 15.30
CA MET A 1 -1.82 -4.08 15.60
C MET A 1 -0.31 -4.02 15.45
N LYS A 2 0.48 -5.05 15.85
CA LYS A 2 1.96 -5.08 15.67
C LYS A 2 2.44 -4.68 14.27
N ASN A 3 1.77 -5.16 13.21
CA ASN A 3 2.16 -4.85 11.83
C ASN A 3 1.94 -3.39 11.43
N PHE A 4 0.97 -2.70 12.04
CA PHE A 4 0.80 -1.26 11.83
C PHE A 4 1.99 -0.49 12.39
N ASP A 5 2.42 -0.81 13.60
CA ASP A 5 3.58 -0.15 14.23
C ASP A 5 4.87 -0.40 13.42
N ILE A 6 5.02 -1.59 12.85
CA ILE A 6 6.13 -1.93 11.92
C ILE A 6 6.08 -1.03 10.69
N VAL A 7 4.94 -0.97 9.99
CA VAL A 7 4.76 -0.13 8.81
C VAL A 7 5.05 1.34 9.14
N CYS A 8 4.49 1.87 10.23
CA CYS A 8 4.74 3.24 10.68
C CYS A 8 6.23 3.52 10.94
N SER A 9 6.94 2.57 11.55
CA SER A 9 8.38 2.69 11.81
C SER A 9 9.22 2.66 10.53
N ASN A 10 8.76 1.93 9.51
CA ASN A 10 9.41 1.79 8.22
C ASN A 10 9.07 2.90 7.20
N THR A 11 7.99 3.65 7.43
CA THR A 11 7.63 4.84 6.66
C THR A 11 8.74 5.90 6.83
N LYS A 12 9.57 6.09 5.80
CA LYS A 12 10.74 6.99 5.90
C LYS A 12 10.35 8.47 5.80
N ASN A 13 9.29 8.79 5.06
CA ASN A 13 8.82 10.16 4.92
C ASN A 13 8.24 10.68 6.26
N ILE A 14 8.67 11.86 6.72
CA ILE A 14 8.24 12.41 8.02
C ILE A 14 6.77 12.83 8.00
N TYR A 15 6.28 13.43 6.90
CA TYR A 15 4.90 13.86 6.77
C TYR A 15 3.95 12.67 6.75
N LEU A 16 4.31 11.59 6.04
CA LEU A 16 3.51 10.37 6.05
C LEU A 16 3.46 9.70 7.42
N ARG A 17 4.56 9.77 8.19
CA ARG A 17 4.55 9.33 9.59
C ARG A 17 3.65 10.19 10.45
N GLU A 18 3.64 11.51 10.27
CA GLU A 18 2.71 12.39 10.99
C GLU A 18 1.26 12.01 10.68
N LEU A 19 0.91 11.82 9.41
CA LEU A 19 -0.44 11.36 9.02
C LEU A 19 -0.80 10.02 9.67
N LEU A 20 0.12 9.05 9.68
CA LEU A 20 -0.06 7.75 10.36
C LEU A 20 -0.18 7.85 11.89
N ASN A 21 0.04 9.02 12.49
CA ASN A 21 -0.12 9.27 13.92
C ASN A 21 -1.28 10.21 14.25
N SER A 22 -1.67 11.11 13.33
CA SER A 22 -2.65 12.16 13.60
C SER A 22 -3.91 12.11 12.74
N ASP A 23 -3.87 11.49 11.56
CA ASP A 23 -4.99 11.46 10.63
C ASP A 23 -5.78 10.15 10.73
N SER A 24 -7.01 10.23 11.27
CA SER A 24 -7.81 9.03 11.56
C SER A 24 -8.21 8.24 10.32
N GLU A 25 -8.41 8.92 9.18
CA GLU A 25 -8.78 8.26 7.92
C GLU A 25 -7.59 7.47 7.36
N THR A 26 -6.43 8.10 7.24
CA THR A 26 -5.17 7.47 6.83
C THR A 26 -4.82 6.27 7.72
N ILE A 27 -4.93 6.43 9.04
CA ILE A 27 -4.66 5.34 10.00
C ILE A 27 -5.56 4.15 9.73
N GLU A 28 -6.85 4.39 9.56
CA GLU A 28 -7.83 3.32 9.37
C GLU A 28 -7.67 2.63 8.00
N ASP A 29 -7.39 3.39 6.96
CA ASP A 29 -7.14 2.86 5.63
C ASP A 29 -5.88 1.99 5.58
N VAL A 30 -4.78 2.47 6.15
CA VAL A 30 -3.53 1.71 6.22
C VAL A 30 -3.71 0.44 7.05
N LYS A 31 -4.48 0.46 8.14
CA LYS A 31 -4.83 -0.76 8.89
C LYS A 31 -5.58 -1.77 8.02
N LYS A 32 -6.54 -1.32 7.19
CA LYS A 32 -7.27 -2.21 6.27
C LYS A 32 -6.36 -2.79 5.20
N ILE A 33 -5.46 -1.99 4.64
CA ILE A 33 -4.48 -2.47 3.65
C ILE A 33 -3.55 -3.50 4.28
N ILE A 34 -3.08 -3.28 5.51
CA ILE A 34 -2.25 -4.26 6.25
C ILE A 34 -2.96 -5.61 6.41
N VAL A 35 -4.28 -5.61 6.63
CA VAL A 35 -5.06 -6.86 6.68
C VAL A 35 -4.98 -7.62 5.34
N LEU A 36 -4.85 -6.94 4.19
CA LEU A 36 -4.66 -7.60 2.89
C LEU A 36 -3.27 -8.27 2.80
N PHE A 37 -2.21 -7.58 3.26
CA PHE A 37 -0.88 -8.19 3.37
C PHE A 37 -0.88 -9.42 4.28
N GLU A 38 -1.56 -9.34 5.43
CA GLU A 38 -1.71 -10.45 6.37
C GLU A 38 -2.44 -11.64 5.74
N LYS A 39 -3.54 -11.39 5.01
CA LYS A 39 -4.28 -12.45 4.29
C LYS A 39 -3.43 -13.18 3.25
N GLU A 40 -2.49 -12.48 2.63
CA GLU A 40 -1.55 -13.08 1.67
C GLU A 40 -0.29 -13.69 2.31
N ASN A 41 -0.22 -13.72 3.65
CA ASN A 41 0.92 -14.16 4.44
C ASN A 41 2.22 -13.43 4.07
N MET A 42 2.14 -12.11 3.87
CA MET A 42 3.30 -11.28 3.55
C MET A 42 3.93 -10.70 4.82
N GLU A 43 5.24 -10.81 4.93
CA GLU A 43 6.01 -10.17 6.00
C GLU A 43 6.15 -8.67 5.74
N LEU A 44 5.83 -7.86 6.75
CA LEU A 44 5.81 -6.39 6.66
C LEU A 44 7.08 -5.72 7.19
N GLU A 45 8.08 -6.48 7.63
CA GLU A 45 9.29 -5.96 8.31
C GLU A 45 10.08 -4.93 7.51
N ASN A 46 9.96 -4.93 6.18
CA ASN A 46 10.64 -3.99 5.30
C ASN A 46 9.68 -3.08 4.52
N TRP A 47 8.38 -3.22 4.74
CA TRP A 47 7.35 -2.43 4.08
C TRP A 47 7.03 -1.19 4.88
N GLY A 48 6.90 -0.05 4.20
CA GLY A 48 6.43 1.21 4.76
C GLY A 48 5.58 1.97 3.75
N LEU A 49 4.84 2.97 4.24
CA LEU A 49 4.11 3.88 3.36
C LEU A 49 5.12 4.77 2.63
N PHE A 50 5.02 4.84 1.32
CA PHE A 50 5.92 5.58 0.46
C PHE A 50 5.30 6.87 -0.05
N GLU A 51 4.01 6.82 -0.42
CA GLU A 51 3.30 7.94 -1.01
C GLU A 51 1.77 7.81 -0.79
N ILE A 52 1.09 8.96 -0.78
CA ILE A 52 -0.36 9.07 -0.91
C ILE A 52 -0.61 10.05 -2.07
N PRO A 53 -0.77 9.57 -3.32
CA PRO A 53 -0.94 10.47 -4.47
C PRO A 53 -2.21 11.31 -4.38
N ILE A 54 -3.26 10.72 -3.81
CA ILE A 54 -4.56 11.33 -3.53
C ILE A 54 -5.21 10.58 -2.36
N SER A 55 -6.10 11.24 -1.61
CA SER A 55 -6.87 10.56 -0.55
C SER A 55 -7.55 9.30 -1.08
N GLY A 56 -7.41 8.20 -0.34
CA GLY A 56 -7.91 6.88 -0.75
C GLY A 56 -6.99 6.10 -1.71
N ASN A 57 -5.81 6.62 -2.07
CA ASN A 57 -4.77 5.90 -2.81
C ASN A 57 -3.45 5.90 -2.03
N TYR A 58 -2.92 4.71 -1.74
CA TYR A 58 -1.78 4.50 -0.86
C TYR A 58 -0.74 3.60 -1.53
N CYS A 59 0.51 4.08 -1.61
CA CYS A 59 1.62 3.33 -2.18
C CYS A 59 2.54 2.83 -1.07
N PHE A 60 2.80 1.52 -1.04
CA PHE A 60 3.71 0.88 -0.10
C PHE A 60 5.00 0.48 -0.82
N TYR A 61 6.13 0.61 -0.14
CA TYR A 61 7.43 0.24 -0.68
C TYR A 61 8.17 -0.70 0.28
N ASN A 62 8.78 -1.74 -0.28
CA ASN A 62 9.67 -2.65 0.41
C ASN A 62 11.12 -2.21 0.24
N TRP A 63 11.73 -1.72 1.31
CA TRP A 63 13.10 -1.20 1.27
C TRP A 63 14.19 -2.26 1.09
N LYS A 64 13.85 -3.55 1.21
CA LYS A 64 14.79 -4.67 1.03
C LYS A 64 14.73 -5.23 -0.38
N THR A 65 13.55 -5.37 -0.96
CA THR A 65 13.36 -5.98 -2.30
C THR A 65 13.16 -4.97 -3.42
N GLU A 66 13.03 -3.68 -3.08
CA GLU A 66 12.70 -2.59 -4.02
C GLU A 66 11.36 -2.77 -4.75
N ASP A 67 10.48 -3.56 -4.12
CA ASP A 67 9.10 -3.74 -4.57
C ASP A 67 8.22 -2.61 -4.10
N ASP A 68 7.22 -2.29 -4.91
CA ASP A 68 6.15 -1.40 -4.56
C ASP A 68 4.81 -1.99 -4.95
N VAL A 69 3.78 -1.53 -4.26
CA VAL A 69 2.39 -1.82 -4.60
C VAL A 69 1.53 -0.63 -4.20
N ALA A 70 0.69 -0.18 -5.12
CA ALA A 70 -0.32 0.82 -4.85
C ALA A 70 -1.65 0.14 -4.50
N PHE A 71 -2.47 0.83 -3.69
CA PHE A 71 -3.83 0.43 -3.37
C PHE A 71 -4.74 1.63 -3.54
N ALA A 72 -5.84 1.47 -4.26
CA ALA A 72 -6.89 2.47 -4.26
C ALA A 72 -8.20 1.89 -3.76
N ASN A 73 -8.99 2.75 -3.14
CA ASN A 73 -10.39 2.53 -2.86
C ASN A 73 -11.22 3.05 -4.06
N TYR A 74 -11.28 2.26 -5.12
CA TYR A 74 -12.13 2.58 -6.26
C TYR A 74 -13.59 2.27 -5.91
N PHE A 75 -14.47 3.24 -6.13
CA PHE A 75 -15.94 3.08 -6.17
C PHE A 75 -16.69 2.93 -4.84
N PHE A 76 -16.81 4.02 -4.07
CA PHE A 76 -17.91 4.36 -3.13
C PHE A 76 -18.32 3.34 -2.03
N ASP A 77 -17.93 2.08 -2.10
CA ASP A 77 -17.95 1.13 -0.99
C ASP A 77 -16.74 1.47 -0.13
N LYS A 78 -17.00 2.41 0.78
CA LYS A 78 -16.06 2.76 1.85
C LYS A 78 -15.46 1.46 2.37
N ASN A 79 -14.12 1.36 2.34
CA ASN A 79 -13.32 0.30 2.94
C ASN A 79 -12.91 -0.88 2.01
N TYR A 80 -13.05 -0.79 0.69
CA TYR A 80 -12.52 -1.83 -0.22
C TYR A 80 -11.24 -1.37 -0.94
N PHE A 81 -10.08 -1.74 -0.39
CA PHE A 81 -8.78 -1.51 -1.05
C PHE A 81 -8.43 -2.68 -1.97
N SER A 82 -8.00 -2.36 -3.20
CA SER A 82 -7.49 -3.35 -4.15
C SER A 82 -6.06 -3.02 -4.55
N PRO A 83 -5.16 -4.02 -4.64
CA PRO A 83 -3.80 -3.82 -5.12
C PRO A 83 -3.81 -3.50 -6.62
N LEU A 84 -2.91 -2.60 -7.04
CA LEU A 84 -2.88 -2.04 -8.38
C LEU A 84 -1.55 -2.28 -9.07
N TYR A 85 -1.59 -2.31 -10.40
CA TYR A 85 -0.42 -2.22 -11.26
C TYR A 85 -0.69 -1.22 -12.39
N ILE A 86 0.37 -0.72 -13.02
CA ILE A 86 0.25 0.11 -14.21
C ILE A 86 0.43 -0.75 -15.46
N ASP A 87 -0.55 -0.72 -16.37
CA ASP A 87 -0.46 -1.45 -17.63
C ASP A 87 0.51 -0.79 -18.63
N LYS A 88 0.68 -1.44 -19.80
CA LYS A 88 1.54 -0.94 -20.89
C LYS A 88 1.09 0.40 -21.50
N HIS A 89 -0.12 0.85 -21.17
CA HIS A 89 -0.70 2.11 -21.62
C HIS A 89 -0.65 3.19 -20.54
N SER A 90 0.03 2.93 -19.42
CA SER A 90 0.12 3.82 -18.27
C SER A 90 -1.21 4.02 -17.55
N ASN A 91 -2.13 3.05 -17.63
CA ASN A 91 -3.38 3.08 -16.87
C ASN A 91 -3.24 2.24 -15.60
N GLU A 92 -3.81 2.72 -14.50
CA GLU A 92 -3.99 1.91 -13.28
C GLU A 92 -4.99 0.78 -13.57
N GLN A 93 -4.61 -0.43 -13.19
CA GLN A 93 -5.44 -1.62 -13.30
C GLN A 93 -5.48 -2.33 -11.95
N VAL A 94 -6.62 -2.93 -11.63
CA VAL A 94 -6.78 -3.74 -10.42
C VAL A 94 -6.14 -5.12 -10.63
N ALA A 95 -5.28 -5.53 -9.71
CA ALA A 95 -4.73 -6.88 -9.63
C ALA A 95 -5.61 -7.78 -8.75
N SER A 96 -5.55 -9.10 -8.99
CA SER A 96 -6.26 -10.09 -8.16
C SER A 96 -5.59 -10.34 -6.80
N SER A 97 -4.32 -9.95 -6.66
CA SER A 97 -3.52 -10.10 -5.44
C SER A 97 -2.36 -9.10 -5.39
N ILE A 98 -1.81 -8.87 -4.20
CA ILE A 98 -0.62 -8.04 -3.98
C ILE A 98 0.58 -8.63 -4.73
N LYS A 99 0.75 -9.96 -4.66
CA LYS A 99 1.84 -10.66 -5.37
C LYS A 99 1.73 -10.51 -6.88
N GLU A 100 0.52 -10.52 -7.43
CA GLU A 100 0.31 -10.27 -8.86
C GLU A 100 0.64 -8.82 -9.23
N ALA A 101 0.15 -7.84 -8.45
CA ALA A 101 0.45 -6.42 -8.66
C ALA A 101 1.96 -6.17 -8.74
N ILE A 102 2.72 -6.64 -7.73
CA ILE A 102 4.18 -6.52 -7.68
C ILE A 102 4.84 -7.17 -8.91
N LYS A 103 4.37 -8.37 -9.30
CA LYS A 103 4.92 -9.09 -10.45
C LYS A 103 4.70 -8.31 -11.75
N LEU A 104 3.51 -7.74 -11.95
CA LEU A 104 3.18 -6.97 -13.15
C LEU A 104 3.95 -5.65 -13.20
N GLU A 105 4.11 -4.97 -12.06
CA GLU A 105 4.88 -3.71 -11.99
C GLU A 105 6.37 -3.93 -12.27
N ARG A 106 6.95 -5.05 -11.79
CA ARG A 106 8.35 -5.42 -12.11
C ARG A 106 8.61 -5.63 -13.60
N VAL A 107 7.62 -6.14 -14.36
CA VAL A 107 7.78 -6.36 -15.81
C VAL A 107 7.82 -5.02 -16.58
N ARG A 108 7.28 -3.97 -15.98
CA ARG A 108 7.23 -2.61 -16.57
C ARG A 108 8.53 -1.84 -16.38
N LYS A 109 9.25 -2.07 -15.27
CA LYS A 109 10.54 -1.43 -14.95
C LYS A 109 11.68 -1.97 -15.82
#